data_AF-A0A2D5AQ81-F1
#
_entry.id   AF-A0A2D5AQ81-F1
#
_cell.length_a   1.000
_cell.length_b   1.000
_cell.length_c   1.000
_cell.angle_alpha   90.00
_cell.angle_beta   90.00
_cell.angle_gamma   90.00
#
_symmetry.space_group_name_H-M   'P 1'
#
loop_
_entity.id
_entity.type
_entity.pdbx_description
1 polymer ?
#
loop_
_entity_poly.entity_id
_entity_poly.type
_entity_poly.pdbx_seq_one_letter_code
_entity_poly.pdbx_strand_id
1 'polypeptide(L)'
;MSPIIPIEDFFEDIIAKSMRGRHISEGDLAEATGVNPDVLHRLCRGEFCDEPALVKVAEALSLDPRALTMSASKVWRPRSVELEGLEVLNTPYRDMRVNAFLVWDPDSKVGAAFDSGTDSTKLIDKAISAGITIDNIFITHTQNDHIADLD
;
A
#
# COMPACT_ATOMS: atom_id res chain seq x y z
N MET A 1 10.51 18.95 3.34
CA MET A 1 9.27 18.16 3.22
C MET A 1 9.68 16.71 3.12
N SER A 2 9.18 15.85 3.99
CA SER A 2 9.38 14.40 3.86
C SER A 2 8.82 13.94 2.50
N PRO A 3 9.49 13.01 1.81
CA PRO A 3 9.03 12.54 0.50
C PRO A 3 7.64 11.92 0.61
N ILE A 4 6.79 12.16 -0.40
CA ILE A 4 5.47 11.52 -0.49
C ILE A 4 5.70 10.02 -0.70
N ILE A 5 5.18 9.20 0.23
CA ILE A 5 5.18 7.74 0.08
C ILE A 5 4.07 7.40 -0.93
N PRO A 6 4.37 6.66 -2.02
CA PRO A 6 3.36 6.22 -2.97
C PRO A 6 2.39 5.24 -2.28
N ILE A 7 1.14 5.25 -2.73
CA ILE A 7 0.20 4.17 -2.39
C ILE A 7 0.63 2.93 -3.16
N GLU A 8 0.59 1.77 -2.52
CA GLU A 8 0.97 0.48 -3.10
C GLU A 8 0.00 0.05 -4.20
N ASP A 9 -1.29 -0.08 -3.88
CA ASP A 9 -2.32 -0.49 -4.83
C ASP A 9 -2.95 0.70 -5.57
N PHE A 10 -2.93 0.65 -6.90
CA PHE A 10 -3.68 1.56 -7.74
C PHE A 10 -5.05 0.98 -8.13
N PHE A 11 -5.87 1.75 -8.84
CA PHE A 11 -7.24 1.35 -9.14
C PHE A 11 -7.31 0.12 -10.07
N GLU A 12 -6.33 -0.04 -10.95
CA GLU A 12 -6.15 -1.23 -11.80
C GLU A 12 -5.83 -2.49 -10.98
N ASP A 13 -5.07 -2.36 -9.90
CA ASP A 13 -4.79 -3.47 -8.98
C ASP A 13 -6.07 -3.88 -8.23
N ILE A 14 -6.86 -2.89 -7.80
CA ILE A 14 -8.17 -3.12 -7.16
C ILE A 14 -9.12 -3.85 -8.13
N ILE A 15 -9.20 -3.40 -9.39
CA ILE A 15 -9.99 -4.06 -10.44
C ILE A 15 -9.48 -5.49 -10.64
N ALA A 16 -8.17 -5.68 -10.87
CA ALA A 16 -7.58 -6.98 -11.16
C ALA A 16 -7.75 -7.98 -10.01
N LYS A 17 -7.58 -7.54 -8.76
CA LYS A 17 -7.80 -8.36 -7.56
C LYS A 17 -9.28 -8.76 -7.42
N SER A 18 -10.19 -7.82 -7.66
CA SER A 18 -11.64 -8.08 -7.60
C SER A 18 -12.10 -9.05 -8.67
N MET A 19 -11.63 -8.87 -9.91
CA MET A 19 -11.86 -9.80 -11.02
C MET A 19 -11.32 -11.19 -10.69
N ARG A 20 -10.08 -11.29 -10.24
CA ARG A 20 -9.43 -12.56 -9.90
C ARG A 20 -10.17 -13.29 -8.77
N GLY A 21 -10.51 -12.58 -7.70
CA GLY A 21 -11.21 -13.15 -6.55
C GLY A 21 -12.63 -13.62 -6.86
N ARG A 22 -13.24 -13.11 -7.94
CA ARG A 22 -14.61 -13.45 -8.37
C ARG A 22 -14.66 -14.29 -9.65
N HIS A 23 -13.50 -14.64 -10.22
CA HIS A 23 -13.39 -15.36 -11.49
C HIS A 23 -14.11 -14.67 -12.66
N ILE A 24 -14.05 -13.34 -12.73
CA ILE A 24 -14.64 -12.51 -13.79
C ILE A 24 -13.55 -12.12 -14.79
N SER A 25 -13.78 -12.34 -16.08
CA SER A 25 -12.90 -11.90 -17.16
C SER A 25 -13.23 -10.47 -17.64
N GLU A 26 -12.33 -9.85 -18.41
CA GLU A 26 -12.64 -8.56 -19.06
C GLU A 26 -13.86 -8.70 -20.00
N GLY A 27 -14.02 -9.86 -20.65
CA GLY A 27 -15.18 -10.13 -21.51
C GLY A 27 -16.50 -10.15 -20.72
N ASP A 28 -16.53 -10.85 -19.59
CA ASP A 28 -17.71 -10.91 -18.72
C ASP A 28 -18.09 -9.51 -18.19
N LEU A 29 -17.08 -8.70 -17.86
CA LEU A 29 -17.26 -7.30 -17.44
C LEU A 29 -17.85 -6.44 -18.56
N ALA A 30 -17.32 -6.55 -19.78
CA ALA A 30 -17.83 -5.81 -20.93
C ALA A 30 -19.29 -6.18 -21.22
N GLU A 31 -19.64 -7.47 -21.16
CA GLU A 31 -21.02 -7.95 -21.32
C GLU A 31 -21.93 -7.42 -20.21
N ALA A 32 -21.52 -7.54 -18.94
CA ALA A 32 -22.33 -7.14 -17.80
C ALA A 32 -22.55 -5.62 -17.69
N THR A 33 -21.58 -4.82 -18.12
CA THR A 33 -21.61 -3.35 -17.97
C THR A 33 -22.04 -2.61 -19.25
N GLY A 34 -21.95 -3.26 -20.41
CA GLY A 34 -22.08 -2.63 -21.72
C GLY A 34 -21.00 -1.58 -22.00
N VAL A 35 -19.89 -1.58 -21.25
CA VAL A 35 -18.75 -0.69 -21.49
C VAL A 35 -18.03 -1.16 -22.75
N ASN A 36 -17.55 -0.19 -23.55
CA ASN A 36 -16.76 -0.49 -24.74
C ASN A 36 -15.50 -1.31 -24.36
N PRO A 37 -15.20 -2.43 -25.02
CA PRO A 37 -14.05 -3.27 -24.69
C PRO A 37 -12.70 -2.54 -24.67
N ASP A 38 -12.46 -1.58 -25.57
CA ASP A 38 -11.22 -0.80 -25.61
C ASP A 38 -11.10 0.14 -24.39
N VAL A 39 -12.22 0.72 -23.95
CA VAL A 39 -12.28 1.53 -22.72
C VAL A 39 -12.02 0.66 -21.50
N LEU A 40 -12.69 -0.50 -21.40
CA LEU A 40 -12.50 -1.43 -20.30
C LEU A 40 -11.04 -1.90 -20.21
N HIS A 41 -10.45 -2.27 -21.35
CA HIS A 41 -9.06 -2.70 -21.41
C HIS A 41 -8.10 -1.62 -20.87
N ARG A 42 -8.30 -0.37 -21.28
CA ARG A 42 -7.49 0.77 -20.81
C ARG A 42 -7.65 1.01 -19.31
N LEU A 43 -8.87 0.92 -18.78
CA LEU A 43 -9.13 1.01 -17.33
C LEU A 43 -8.41 -0.12 -16.58
N CYS A 44 -8.47 -1.37 -17.07
CA CYS A 44 -7.75 -2.52 -16.49
C CYS A 44 -6.22 -2.40 -16.56
N ARG A 45 -5.70 -1.42 -17.32
CA ARG A 45 -4.26 -1.11 -17.45
C ARG A 45 -3.84 0.17 -16.73
N GLY A 46 -4.70 0.73 -15.88
CA GLY A 46 -4.36 1.90 -15.07
C GLY A 46 -4.56 3.23 -15.80
N GLU A 47 -5.20 3.24 -16.97
CA GLU A 47 -5.50 4.46 -17.69
C GLU A 47 -6.91 4.96 -17.34
N PHE A 48 -6.98 5.98 -16.48
CA PHE A 48 -8.25 6.60 -16.09
C PHE A 48 -8.81 7.47 -17.24
N CYS A 49 -9.47 6.83 -18.20
CA CYS A 49 -9.89 7.45 -19.47
C CYS A 49 -11.39 7.77 -19.59
N ASP A 50 -12.24 7.15 -18.77
CA ASP A 50 -13.70 7.32 -18.79
C ASP A 50 -14.28 7.05 -17.39
N GLU A 51 -14.67 8.10 -16.68
CA GLU A 51 -15.23 8.01 -15.32
C GLU A 51 -16.61 7.32 -15.27
N PRO A 52 -17.58 7.66 -16.13
CA PRO A 52 -18.83 6.90 -16.23
C PRO A 52 -18.63 5.39 -16.46
N ALA A 53 -17.65 5.00 -17.28
CA ALA A 53 -17.31 3.59 -17.47
C ALA A 53 -16.73 2.97 -16.20
N LEU A 54 -15.82 3.67 -15.50
CA LEU A 54 -15.25 3.20 -14.24
C LEU A 54 -16.32 2.99 -13.16
N VAL A 55 -17.34 3.84 -13.09
CA VAL A 55 -18.48 3.67 -12.17
C VAL A 55 -19.23 2.37 -12.44
N LYS A 56 -19.54 2.07 -13.71
CA LYS A 56 -20.19 0.80 -14.09
C LYS A 56 -19.32 -0.42 -13.75
N VAL A 57 -18.01 -0.33 -13.98
CA VAL A 57 -17.05 -1.39 -13.62
C VAL A 57 -17.03 -1.62 -12.11
N ALA A 58 -17.03 -0.55 -11.31
CA ALA A 58 -17.08 -0.65 -9.86
C ALA A 58 -18.34 -1.38 -9.39
N GLU A 59 -19.51 -0.99 -9.89
CA GLU A 59 -20.79 -1.62 -9.54
C GLU A 59 -20.82 -3.11 -9.91
N ALA A 60 -20.37 -3.47 -11.12
CA ALA A 60 -20.31 -4.86 -11.58
C ALA A 60 -19.36 -5.73 -10.74
N LEU A 61 -18.27 -5.15 -10.22
CA LEU A 61 -17.33 -5.82 -9.33
C LEU A 61 -17.75 -5.78 -7.85
N SER A 62 -18.89 -5.18 -7.52
CA SER A 62 -19.34 -4.93 -6.15
C SER A 62 -18.36 -4.09 -5.33
N LEU A 63 -17.70 -3.13 -5.98
CA LEU A 63 -16.83 -2.12 -5.38
C LEU A 63 -17.63 -0.83 -5.14
N ASP A 64 -17.13 0.02 -4.23
CA ASP A 64 -17.67 1.37 -4.07
C ASP A 64 -17.20 2.27 -5.23
N PRO A 65 -18.11 2.84 -6.06
CA PRO A 65 -17.72 3.63 -7.22
C PRO A 65 -16.95 4.89 -6.86
N ARG A 66 -17.31 5.54 -5.75
CA ARG A 66 -16.66 6.79 -5.32
C ARG A 66 -15.23 6.52 -4.88
N ALA A 67 -15.00 5.47 -4.11
CA ALA A 67 -13.67 5.07 -3.65
C ALA A 67 -12.77 4.68 -4.83
N LEU A 68 -13.28 3.92 -5.80
CA LEU A 68 -12.52 3.52 -6.98
C LEU A 68 -12.15 4.74 -7.85
N THR A 69 -13.09 5.66 -8.08
CA THR A 69 -12.83 6.92 -8.78
C THR A 69 -11.80 7.79 -8.04
N MET A 70 -11.88 7.88 -6.71
CA MET A 70 -10.89 8.60 -5.91
C MET A 70 -9.49 7.97 -5.99
N SER A 71 -9.41 6.64 -6.06
CA SER A 71 -8.16 5.91 -6.29
C SER A 71 -7.60 6.23 -7.68
N ALA A 72 -8.42 6.13 -8.74
CA ALA A 72 -8.03 6.39 -10.12
C ALA A 72 -7.54 7.83 -10.36
N SER A 73 -8.19 8.80 -9.72
CA SER A 73 -7.80 10.22 -9.77
C SER A 73 -6.61 10.57 -8.86
N LYS A 74 -6.09 9.61 -8.07
CA LYS A 74 -4.94 9.78 -7.17
C LYS A 74 -5.09 10.92 -6.16
N VAL A 75 -6.32 11.34 -5.85
CA VAL A 75 -6.62 12.47 -4.95
C VAL A 75 -6.64 12.06 -3.48
N TRP A 76 -6.82 10.77 -3.19
CA TRP A 76 -6.87 10.28 -1.82
C TRP A 76 -5.49 9.93 -1.28
N ARG A 77 -5.25 10.29 -0.01
CA ARG A 77 -4.09 9.87 0.78
C ARG A 77 -4.52 9.65 2.24
N PRO A 78 -3.86 8.72 2.96
CA PRO A 78 -4.05 8.63 4.40
C PRO A 78 -3.61 9.95 5.06
N ARG A 79 -4.31 10.34 6.13
CA ARG A 79 -3.88 11.47 6.95
C ARG A 79 -2.56 11.12 7.64
N SER A 80 -1.66 12.10 7.81
CA SER A 80 -0.47 11.88 8.62
C SER A 80 -0.87 11.46 10.02
N VAL A 81 -0.14 10.49 10.56
CA VAL A 81 -0.28 10.04 11.95
C VAL A 81 1.03 10.34 12.63
N GLU A 82 0.99 11.28 13.56
CA GLU A 82 2.11 11.56 14.45
C GLU A 82 1.78 10.93 15.80
N LEU A 83 2.65 10.02 16.24
CA LEU A 83 2.51 9.35 17.52
C LEU A 83 3.86 9.42 18.23
N GLU A 84 3.88 9.95 19.45
CA GLU A 84 5.08 9.90 20.28
C GLU A 84 5.44 8.45 20.57
N GLY A 85 6.72 8.09 20.44
CA GLY A 85 7.11 6.69 20.57
C GLY A 85 6.99 5.87 19.28
N LEU A 86 6.73 6.49 18.13
CA LEU A 86 6.66 5.80 16.83
C LEU A 86 7.55 6.48 15.79
N GLU A 87 8.32 5.67 15.07
CA GLU A 87 8.98 6.05 13.83
C GLU A 87 8.60 5.06 12.74
N VAL A 88 8.10 5.59 11.62
CA VAL A 88 7.81 4.79 10.42
C VAL A 88 8.95 4.97 9.43
N LEU A 89 9.67 3.88 9.17
CA LEU A 89 10.72 3.83 8.17
C LEU A 89 10.18 3.21 6.90
N ASN A 90 10.65 3.70 5.77
CA ASN A 90 10.14 3.27 4.48
C ASN A 90 11.29 3.06 3.48
N THR A 91 11.53 1.80 3.17
CA THR A 91 12.68 1.32 2.39
C THR A 91 12.25 1.01 0.94
N PRO A 92 13.05 1.37 -0.08
CA PRO A 92 12.72 1.04 -1.46
C PRO A 92 12.76 -0.48 -1.70
N TYR A 93 11.73 -1.03 -2.35
CA TYR A 93 11.72 -2.42 -2.80
C TYR A 93 11.18 -2.48 -4.23
N ARG A 94 12.10 -2.59 -5.20
CA ARG A 94 11.77 -2.49 -6.63
C ARG A 94 11.04 -1.17 -6.94
N ASP A 95 9.84 -1.24 -7.50
CA ASP A 95 8.93 -0.12 -7.81
C ASP A 95 8.01 0.25 -6.62
N MET A 96 8.06 -0.52 -5.55
CA MET A 96 7.29 -0.31 -4.32
C MET A 96 8.16 0.20 -3.18
N ARG A 97 7.53 0.44 -2.02
CA ARG A 97 8.22 0.77 -0.78
C ARG A 97 7.64 0.00 0.38
N VAL A 98 8.50 -0.41 1.30
CA VAL A 98 8.16 -1.33 2.38
C VAL A 98 8.39 -0.65 3.71
N ASN A 99 7.40 -0.76 4.58
CA ASN A 99 7.45 -0.15 5.90
C ASN A 99 8.19 -1.05 6.89
N ALA A 100 9.00 -0.43 7.74
CA ALA A 100 9.49 -0.98 8.99
C ALA A 100 9.15 0.02 10.10
N PHE A 101 8.88 -0.46 11.30
CA PHE A 101 8.45 0.41 12.39
C PHE A 101 9.37 0.25 13.60
N LEU A 102 9.74 1.37 14.19
CA LEU A 102 10.31 1.41 15.54
C LEU A 102 9.25 1.97 16.48
N VAL A 103 8.87 1.18 17.47
CA VAL A 103 7.90 1.57 18.50
C VAL A 103 8.61 1.53 19.85
N TRP A 104 8.48 2.57 20.67
CA TRP A 104 9.10 2.62 21.99
C TRP A 104 8.24 3.38 23.00
N ASP A 105 8.44 3.06 24.27
CA ASP A 105 7.92 3.87 25.37
C ASP A 105 8.78 5.14 25.55
N PRO A 106 8.22 6.36 25.45
CA PRO A 106 8.98 7.60 25.56
C PRO A 106 9.72 7.77 26.89
N ASP A 107 9.21 7.19 27.97
CA ASP A 107 9.79 7.32 29.31
C ASP A 107 10.95 6.34 29.53
N SER A 108 10.71 5.03 29.38
CA SER A 108 11.75 4.01 29.61
C SER A 108 12.75 3.86 28.48
N LYS A 109 12.43 4.34 27.27
CA LYS A 109 13.18 4.10 26.02
C LYS A 109 13.29 2.63 25.63
N VAL A 110 12.48 1.74 26.20
CA VAL A 110 12.39 0.35 25.77
C VAL A 110 11.41 0.24 24.61
N GLY A 111 11.75 -0.54 23.59
CA GLY A 111 10.96 -0.63 22.38
C GLY A 111 11.06 -1.96 21.64
N ALA A 112 10.41 -1.98 20.49
CA ALA A 112 10.36 -3.10 19.55
C ALA A 112 10.48 -2.61 18.10
N ALA A 113 11.10 -3.43 17.27
CA ALA A 113 11.06 -3.28 15.83
C ALA A 113 9.94 -4.15 15.23
N PHE A 114 9.24 -3.64 14.22
CA PHE A 114 8.34 -4.42 13.37
C PHE A 114 8.90 -4.43 11.95
N ASP A 115 9.23 -5.63 11.48
CA ASP A 115 9.96 -5.90 10.24
C ASP A 115 11.35 -5.22 10.19
N SER A 116 12.24 -5.71 9.33
CA SER A 116 13.55 -5.08 9.07
C SER A 116 13.49 -4.07 7.92
N GLY A 117 12.44 -4.13 7.10
CA GLY A 117 12.47 -3.56 5.76
C GLY A 117 13.57 -4.21 4.90
N THR A 118 13.94 -3.54 3.80
CA THR A 118 15.03 -4.00 2.93
C THR A 118 16.43 -3.58 3.41
N ASP A 119 16.49 -2.65 4.38
CA ASP A 119 17.71 -2.06 4.94
C ASP A 119 17.35 -1.48 6.32
N SER A 120 17.86 -2.09 7.39
CA SER A 120 17.57 -1.72 8.77
C SER A 120 18.46 -0.59 9.30
N THR A 121 19.44 -0.12 8.52
CA THR A 121 20.44 0.88 8.95
C THR A 121 19.78 2.10 9.58
N LYS A 122 18.75 2.66 8.94
CA LYS A 122 18.05 3.84 9.47
C LYS A 122 17.27 3.57 10.75
N LEU A 123 16.75 2.35 10.91
CA LEU A 123 16.01 1.95 12.10
C LEU A 123 16.98 1.86 13.28
N ILE A 124 18.12 1.22 13.05
CA ILE A 124 19.22 1.09 14.03
C ILE A 124 19.77 2.47 14.39
N ASP A 125 20.07 3.32 13.41
CA ASP A 125 20.57 4.69 13.64
C ASP A 125 19.58 5.51 14.46
N LYS A 126 18.27 5.37 14.19
CA LYS A 126 17.22 6.03 14.96
C LYS A 126 17.20 5.52 16.40
N ALA A 127 17.27 4.21 16.61
CA ALA A 127 17.29 3.62 17.95
C ALA A 127 18.50 4.10 18.75
N ILE A 128 19.70 4.04 18.16
CA ILE A 128 20.95 4.51 18.79
C ILE A 128 20.87 5.99 19.14
N SER A 129 20.48 6.84 18.19
CA SER A 129 20.44 8.30 18.41
C SER A 129 19.39 8.74 19.42
N ALA A 130 18.29 7.99 19.56
CA ALA A 130 17.24 8.26 20.53
C ALA A 130 17.42 7.53 21.88
N GLY A 131 18.50 6.74 22.03
CA GLY A 131 18.77 5.97 23.24
C GLY A 131 17.76 4.84 23.48
N ILE A 132 17.18 4.30 22.42
CA ILE A 132 16.16 3.25 22.49
C ILE A 132 16.83 1.88 22.58
N THR A 133 16.41 1.08 23.56
CA THR A 133 16.75 -0.34 23.64
C THR A 133 15.66 -1.16 22.96
N ILE A 134 16.03 -1.85 21.87
CA ILE A 134 15.12 -2.76 21.16
C ILE A 134 15.23 -4.14 21.81
N ASP A 135 14.20 -4.55 22.54
CA ASP A 135 14.17 -5.85 23.22
C ASP A 135 13.36 -6.91 22.46
N ASN A 136 12.56 -6.48 21.47
CA ASN A 136 11.70 -7.36 20.70
C ASN A 136 11.75 -7.01 19.21
N ILE A 137 11.65 -8.04 18.38
CA ILE A 137 11.43 -7.92 16.94
C ILE A 137 10.16 -8.71 16.60
N PHE A 138 9.22 -8.06 15.93
CA PHE A 138 8.00 -8.66 15.42
C PHE A 138 8.04 -8.67 13.90
N ILE A 139 7.69 -9.80 13.29
CA ILE A 139 7.63 -9.93 11.83
C ILE A 139 6.18 -10.07 11.41
N THR A 140 5.71 -9.20 10.51
CA THR A 140 4.34 -9.21 10.01
C THR A 140 4.08 -10.45 9.15
N HIS A 141 5.03 -10.78 8.27
CA HIS A 141 5.06 -11.97 7.42
C HIS A 141 6.45 -12.18 6.81
N THR A 142 6.71 -13.35 6.24
CA THR A 142 8.06 -13.78 5.84
C THR A 142 8.38 -13.54 4.36
N GLN A 143 7.82 -12.50 3.74
CA GLN A 143 8.31 -12.06 2.43
C GLN A 143 9.67 -11.37 2.61
N ASN A 144 10.57 -11.57 1.65
CA ASN A 144 11.99 -11.21 1.78
C ASN A 144 12.21 -9.74 2.16
N ASP A 145 11.36 -8.85 1.67
CA ASP A 145 11.41 -7.41 1.92
C ASP A 145 11.05 -6.98 3.34
N HIS A 146 10.51 -7.89 4.15
CA HIS A 146 10.23 -7.67 5.58
C HIS A 146 11.30 -8.28 6.50
N ILE A 147 12.14 -9.15 5.98
CA ILE A 147 13.12 -9.94 6.75
C ILE A 147 14.56 -9.83 6.22
N ALA A 148 14.80 -8.98 5.22
CA ALA A 148 16.05 -8.94 4.45
C ALA A 148 17.30 -8.67 5.31
N ASP A 149 17.11 -8.03 6.47
CA ASP A 149 18.19 -7.51 7.30
C ASP A 149 17.96 -7.89 8.77
N LEU A 150 17.56 -9.14 9.00
CA LEU A 150 17.38 -9.72 10.34
C LEU A 150 18.60 -10.50 10.86
N ASP A 151 19.54 -10.85 9.98
CA ASP A 151 20.70 -11.71 10.28
C ASP A 151 21.92 -10.93 10.82
#